data_AF-A0A1X0DTL1-F1
#
_entry.id   AF-A0A1X0DTL1-F1
#
_cell.length_a   1.000
_cell.length_b   1.000
_cell.length_c   1.000
_cell.angle_alpha   90.00
_cell.angle_beta   90.00
_cell.angle_gamma   90.00
#
_symmetry.space_group_name_H-M   'P 1'
#
loop_
_entity.id
_entity.type
_entity.pdbx_description
1 polymer ?
#
loop_
_entity_poly.entity_id
_entity_poly.type
_entity_poly.pdbx_seq_one_letter_code
_entity_poly.pdbx_strand_id
1 'polypeptide(L)' 'MATIQIREIPEDAYEVIRKRARVAGRSIQSYMRDWVIDFASRSTAEEALAAMEAAREESAKPGATTESILADLAADRR' A
#
# COMPACT_ATOMS: atom_id res chain seq x y z
N MET A 1 -19.28 0.74 -10.35
CA MET A 1 -17.91 1.30 -10.37
C MET A 1 -17.97 2.69 -9.78
N ALA A 2 -17.05 3.05 -8.88
CA ALA A 2 -17.04 4.36 -8.25
C ALA A 2 -16.45 5.42 -9.18
N THR A 3 -17.00 6.63 -9.15
CA THR A 3 -16.49 7.80 -9.89
C THR A 3 -15.98 8.82 -8.89
N ILE A 4 -14.75 9.29 -9.09
CA ILE A 4 -14.15 10.34 -8.27
C ILE A 4 -14.08 11.61 -9.11
N GLN A 5 -14.63 12.71 -8.60
CA GLN A 5 -14.45 14.04 -9.17
C GLN A 5 -13.44 14.82 -8.34
N ILE A 6 -12.35 15.24 -8.97
CA ILE A 6 -11.33 16.09 -8.35
C ILE A 6 -11.59 17.51 -8.85
N ARG A 7 -11.88 18.42 -7.92
CA ARG A 7 -12.18 19.83 -8.23
C ARG A 7 -10.96 20.70 -7.93
N GLU A 8 -10.95 21.88 -8.54
CA GLU A 8 -9.97 22.94 -8.24
C GLU A 8 -8.51 22.51 -8.42
N ILE A 9 -8.25 21.68 -9.44
CA ILE A 9 -6.88 21.33 -9.82
C ILE A 9 -6.21 22.60 -10.37
N PRO A 10 -5.04 23.02 -9.84
CA PRO A 10 -4.27 24.11 -10.40
C PRO A 10 -3.96 23.89 -11.89
N GLU A 11 -4.07 24.94 -12.70
CA GLU A 11 -3.94 24.86 -14.17
C GLU A 11 -2.59 24.28 -14.60
N ASP A 12 -1.52 24.66 -13.91
CA ASP A 12 -0.16 24.16 -14.15
C ASP A 12 -0.05 22.65 -13.93
N ALA A 13 -0.64 22.13 -12.85
CA ALA A 13 -0.71 20.70 -12.56
C ALA A 13 -1.54 19.95 -13.61
N TYR A 14 -2.69 20.52 -14.00
CA TYR A 14 -3.55 19.95 -15.05
C TYR A 14 -2.78 19.80 -16.38
N GLU A 15 -2.07 20.84 -16.81
CA GLU A 15 -1.31 20.82 -18.06
C GLU A 15 -0.16 19.82 -18.04
N VAL A 16 0.51 19.64 -16.90
CA VAL A 16 1.52 18.58 -16.72
C VAL A 16 0.90 17.19 -16.88
N ILE A 17 -0.24 16.93 -16.24
CA ILE A 17 -0.94 15.64 -16.35
C ILE A 17 -1.37 15.39 -17.80
N ARG A 18 -1.96 16.40 -18.46
CA ARG A 18 -2.41 16.33 -19.84
C ARG A 18 -1.26 15.99 -20.80
N LYS A 19 -0.12 16.65 -20.66
CA LYS A 19 1.09 16.38 -21.46
C LYS A 19 1.59 14.95 -21.25
N ARG A 20 1.70 14.50 -20.00
CA ARG A 20 2.16 13.13 -19.68
C ARG A 20 1.22 12.07 -20.22
N ALA A 21 -0.09 12.25 -20.08
CA ALA A 21 -1.09 11.33 -20.63
C ALA A 21 -0.99 11.25 -22.16
N ARG A 22 -0.81 12.39 -22.84
CA ARG A 22 -0.64 12.44 -24.30
C ARG A 22 0.64 11.74 -24.76
N VAL A 23 1.76 11.95 -24.08
CA VAL A 23 3.04 11.25 -24.37
C VAL A 23 2.89 9.74 -24.20
N ALA A 24 2.12 9.30 -23.19
CA ALA A 24 1.81 7.89 -22.98
C ALA A 24 0.76 7.32 -23.95
N GLY A 25 0.18 8.13 -24.85
CA GLY A 25 -0.87 7.70 -25.78
C GLY A 25 -2.21 7.35 -25.10
N ARG A 26 -2.49 7.95 -23.93
CA ARG A 26 -3.64 7.60 -23.09
C ARG A 26 -4.56 8.80 -22.87
N SER A 27 -5.84 8.52 -22.61
CA SER A 27 -6.74 9.53 -22.06
C SER A 27 -6.28 9.94 -20.65
N ILE A 28 -6.54 11.19 -20.25
CA ILE A 28 -6.23 11.68 -18.90
C ILE A 28 -6.88 10.79 -17.83
N GLN A 29 -8.13 10.40 -18.04
CA GLN A 29 -8.87 9.53 -17.12
C GLN A 29 -8.19 8.17 -16.94
N SER A 30 -7.78 7.53 -18.05
CA SER A 30 -7.06 6.25 -17.99
C SER A 30 -5.71 6.41 -17.30
N TYR A 31 -4.95 7.45 -17.64
CA TYR A 31 -3.65 7.74 -17.04
C TYR A 31 -3.76 7.95 -15.51
N MET A 32 -4.70 8.79 -15.06
CA MET A 32 -4.89 9.07 -13.63
C MET A 32 -5.46 7.89 -12.86
N ARG A 33 -6.24 7.01 -13.50
CA ARG A 33 -6.75 5.80 -12.85
C ARG A 33 -5.62 4.90 -12.38
N ASP A 34 -4.56 4.74 -13.17
CA ASP A 34 -3.43 3.90 -12.77
C ASP A 34 -2.69 4.49 -11.56
N TRP A 35 -2.57 5.81 -11.48
CA TRP A 35 -2.03 6.48 -10.30
C TRP A 35 -2.88 6.24 -9.06
N VAL A 36 -4.21 6.29 -9.19
CA VAL A 36 -5.12 6.00 -8.07
C VAL A 36 -5.03 4.55 -7.64
N ILE A 37 -4.93 3.61 -8.59
CA ILE A 37 -4.77 2.18 -8.30
C ILE A 37 -3.44 1.92 -7.59
N ASP A 38 -2.33 2.47 -8.10
CA ASP A 38 -1.01 2.33 -7.48
C ASP A 38 -1.00 2.94 -6.07
N PHE A 39 -1.57 4.13 -5.91
CA PHE A 39 -1.72 4.77 -4.60
C PHE A 39 -2.51 3.87 -3.61
N ALA A 40 -3.66 3.36 -4.02
CA ALA A 40 -4.52 2.52 -3.17
C ALA A 40 -3.96 1.12 -2.91
N SER A 41 -3.02 0.65 -3.75
CA SER A 41 -2.40 -0.67 -3.58
C SER A 41 -1.38 -0.72 -2.43
N ARG A 42 -0.93 0.45 -1.96
CA ARG A 42 0.11 0.55 -0.93
C ARG A 42 -0.54 0.96 0.38
N SER A 43 -0.41 0.09 1.38
CA SER A 43 -0.76 0.46 2.75
C SER A 43 0.14 1.59 3.25
N THR A 44 -0.47 2.53 3.96
CA THR A 44 0.27 3.50 4.76
C THR A 44 0.97 2.80 5.94
N ALA A 45 1.95 3.46 6.54
CA ALA A 45 2.63 2.92 7.73
C ALA A 45 1.65 2.72 8.91
N GLU A 46 0.67 3.62 9.04
CA GLU A 46 -0.37 3.54 10.07
C GLU A 46 -1.29 2.33 9.83
N GLU A 47 -1.74 2.12 8.58
CA GLU A 47 -2.55 0.95 8.22
C GLU A 47 -1.77 -0.36 8.41
N ALA A 48 -0.48 -0.38 8.06
CA ALA A 48 0.36 -1.55 8.26
C ALA A 48 0.53 -1.88 9.75
N LEU A 49 0.76 -0.87 10.59
CA LEU A 49 0.87 -1.06 12.04
C LEU A 49 -0.44 -1.56 12.64
N ALA A 50 -1.57 -0.94 12.28
CA ALA A 50 -2.89 -1.37 12.72
C ALA A 50 -3.18 -2.82 12.28
N ALA A 51 -2.79 -3.21 11.08
CA ALA A 51 -2.93 -4.60 10.61
C ALA A 51 -2.07 -5.58 11.41
N MET A 52 -0.83 -5.20 11.78
CA MET A 52 0.04 -6.02 12.62
C MET A 52 -0.51 -6.18 14.05
N GLU A 53 -1.05 -5.12 14.63
CA GLU A 53 -1.68 -5.14 15.95
C GLU A 53 -2.91 -6.05 15.95
N ALA A 54 -3.81 -5.88 14.97
CA ALA A 54 -4.98 -6.74 14.81
C ALA A 54 -4.58 -8.23 14.65
N ALA A 55 -3.58 -8.52 13.82
CA ALA A 55 -3.07 -9.87 13.65
C ALA A 55 -2.47 -10.47 14.94
N ARG A 56 -1.85 -9.62 15.77
CA ARG A 56 -1.31 -10.04 17.08
C ARG A 56 -2.43 -10.34 18.08
N GLU A 57 -3.49 -9.53 18.10
CA GLU A 57 -4.64 -9.75 18.98
C GLU A 57 -5.42 -11.02 18.60
N GLU A 58 -5.55 -11.31 17.31
CA GLU A 58 -6.22 -12.53 16.82
C GLU A 58 -5.36 -13.81 17.02
N SER A 59 -4.04 -13.66 17.15
CA SER A 59 -3.15 -14.79 17.41
C SER A 59 -3.33 -15.34 18.83
N ALA A 60 -3.95 -16.52 18.92
CA ALA A 60 -4.04 -17.29 20.18
C ALA A 60 -2.70 -17.90 20.65
N LYS A 61 -1.65 -17.86 19.83
CA LYS A 61 -0.31 -18.32 20.21
C LYS A 61 0.49 -17.17 20.84
N PRO A 62 1.25 -17.40 21.92
CA PRO A 62 2.27 -16.46 22.30
C PRO A 62 3.20 -16.23 21.10
N GLY A 63 3.56 -14.97 20.85
CA GLY A 63 4.64 -14.66 19.91
C GLY A 63 5.94 -15.36 20.30
N ALA A 64 7.02 -15.11 19.57
CA ALA A 64 8.31 -15.73 19.87
C ALA A 64 8.70 -15.51 21.35
N THR A 65 8.87 -16.60 22.09
CA THR A 65 9.34 -16.58 23.48
C THR A 65 10.82 -16.92 23.50
N THR A 66 11.52 -16.49 24.54
CA THR A 66 12.95 -16.84 24.70
C THR A 66 13.15 -18.35 24.64
N GLU A 67 12.26 -19.12 25.25
CA GLU A 67 12.31 -20.59 25.24
C GLU A 67 12.09 -21.17 23.84
N SER A 68 11.13 -20.67 23.07
CA SER A 68 10.89 -21.16 21.70
C SER A 68 12.06 -20.83 20.77
N ILE A 69 12.63 -19.63 20.90
CA ILE A 69 13.79 -19.20 20.11
C ILE A 69 15.00 -20.10 20.41
N LEU A 70 15.25 -20.40 21.68
CA LEU A 70 16.36 -21.28 22.07
C LEU A 70 16.16 -22.73 21.61
N ALA A 71 14.91 -23.22 21.60
CA ALA A 71 14.57 -24.54 21.09
C ALA A 71 14.81 -24.65 19.58
N ASP A 72 14.38 -23.66 18.80
CA ASP A 72 14.59 -23.62 17.34
C ASP A 72 16.09 -23.52 17.01
N LEU A 73 16.83 -22.66 17.71
CA LEU A 73 18.28 -22.52 17.52
C LEU A 73 19.06 -23.82 17.83
N ALA A 74 18.58 -24.62 18.79
CA ALA A 74 19.18 -25.92 19.11
C ALA A 74 18.83 -26.99 18.07
N ALA A 75 17.65 -26.90 17.44
CA ALA A 75 17.24 -27.79 16.36
C ALA A 75 18.05 -27.56 15.07
N ASP A 76 18.34 -26.29 14.72
CA ASP A 76 19.18 -25.92 13.55
C ASP A 76 20.64 -26.39 13.64
N ARG A 77 21.13 -26.71 14.83
CA ARG A 77 22.51 -27.15 15.07
C ARG A 77 22.71 -28.67 15.00
N ARG A 78 21.66 -29.46 14.81
CA ARG A 78 21.73 -30.92 14.63
C ARG A 78 21.72 -31.31 13.16
#